data_AF-B4W0Y9-F1
#
_entry.id   AF-B4W0Y9-F1
#
_cell.length_a   1.000
_cell.length_b   1.000
_cell.length_c   1.000
_cell.angle_alpha   90.00
_cell.angle_beta   90.00
_cell.angle_gamma   90.00
#
_symmetry.space_group_name_H-M   'P 1'
#
loop_
_entity.id
_entity.type
_entity.pdbx_description
1 polymer ?
#
loop_
_entity_poly.entity_id
_entity_poly.type
_entity_poly.pdbx_seq_one_letter_code
_entity_poly.pdbx_strand_id
1 'polypeptide(L)' 'MDEQQQKEAKFGFTANAENWNGRLAMIGFVAALITEYVSGQGVLHFWGLM' A
#
# COMPACT_ATOMS: atom_id res chain seq x y z
N MET A 1 -4.21 -12.33 -33.52
CA MET A 1 -4.97 -11.11 -33.22
C MET A 1 -5.90 -11.53 -32.10
N ASP A 2 -5.47 -11.41 -30.86
CA ASP A 2 -6.37 -11.57 -29.72
C ASP A 2 -6.42 -10.23 -29.05
N GLU A 3 -7.61 -9.66 -29.16
CA GLU A 3 -7.89 -8.26 -29.11
C GLU A 3 -7.50 -7.66 -27.78
N GLN A 4 -6.93 -6.47 -27.88
CA GLN A 4 -6.84 -5.52 -26.80
C GLN A 4 -8.25 -5.22 -26.29
N GLN A 5 -8.77 -6.06 -25.39
CA GLN A 5 -9.90 -5.66 -24.57
C GLN A 5 -9.33 -4.80 -23.45
N GLN A 6 -9.04 -3.56 -23.86
CA GLN A 6 -8.94 -2.38 -23.02
C GLN A 6 -10.02 -2.52 -21.96
N LYS A 7 -9.64 -2.97 -20.76
CA LYS A 7 -10.52 -2.95 -19.61
C LYS A 7 -10.72 -1.48 -19.32
N GLU A 8 -11.82 -0.96 -19.84
CA GLU A 8 -12.34 0.37 -19.58
C GLU A 8 -11.95 0.73 -18.17
N ALA A 9 -11.18 1.82 -18.02
CA ALA A 9 -10.86 2.38 -16.73
C ALA A 9 -12.18 2.83 -16.09
N LYS A 10 -12.93 1.87 -15.55
CA LYS A 10 -14.09 2.07 -14.70
C LYS A 10 -13.54 2.63 -13.40
N PHE A 11 -13.31 3.94 -13.40
CA PHE A 11 -13.12 4.73 -12.20
C PHE A 11 -14.40 4.58 -11.35
N GLY A 12 -14.37 3.64 -10.42
CA GLY A 12 -15.45 3.26 -9.51
C GLY A 12 -14.98 2.17 -8.54
N PHE A 13 -15.70 1.97 -7.43
CA PHE A 13 -15.45 0.92 -6.44
C PHE A 13 -15.60 -0.48 -7.06
N THR A 14 -14.61 -0.91 -7.84
CA THR A 14 -14.56 -2.23 -8.45
C THR A 14 -13.79 -3.17 -7.52
N ALA A 15 -14.19 -4.45 -7.46
CA ALA A 15 -13.50 -5.48 -6.67
C ALA A 15 -11.99 -5.55 -6.94
N ASN A 16 -11.57 -5.16 -8.16
CA ASN A 16 -10.17 -5.02 -8.48
C ASN A 16 -9.51 -3.89 -7.66
N ALA A 17 -10.09 -2.69 -7.62
CA ALA A 17 -9.58 -1.57 -6.82
C ALA A 17 -9.49 -1.87 -5.32
N GLU A 18 -10.46 -2.60 -4.76
CA GLU A 18 -10.45 -3.04 -3.36
C GLU A 18 -9.29 -4.00 -3.08
N ASN A 19 -9.06 -4.97 -3.96
CA ASN A 19 -7.94 -5.90 -3.84
C ASN A 19 -6.58 -5.18 -3.99
N TRP A 20 -6.50 -4.21 -4.91
CA TRP A 20 -5.31 -3.37 -5.06
C TRP A 20 -5.04 -2.52 -3.82
N ASN A 21 -6.06 -1.87 -3.24
CA ASN A 21 -5.92 -1.08 -2.02
C ASN A 21 -5.53 -1.96 -0.81
N GLY A 22 -6.17 -3.13 -0.64
CA GLY A 22 -5.82 -4.07 0.43
C GLY A 22 -4.37 -4.55 0.35
N ARG A 23 -3.84 -4.81 -0.85
CA ARG A 23 -2.43 -5.18 -1.04
C ARG A 23 -1.48 -4.03 -0.73
N LEU A 24 -1.81 -2.82 -1.17
CA LEU A 24 -1.03 -1.62 -0.85
C LEU A 24 -1.00 -1.35 0.66
N ALA A 25 -2.12 -1.56 1.36
CA ALA A 25 -2.19 -1.44 2.81
C ALA A 25 -1.32 -2.46 3.53
N MET A 26 -1.36 -3.74 3.10
CA MET A 26 -0.49 -4.79 3.67
C MET A 26 1.00 -4.47 3.46
N ILE A 27 1.37 -4.00 2.27
CA ILE A 27 2.76 -3.60 1.98
C ILE A 27 3.16 -2.39 2.82
N GLY A 28 2.30 -1.37 2.93
CA GLY A 28 2.55 -0.18 3.75
C GLY A 28 2.73 -0.52 5.22
N PHE A 29 1.93 -1.45 5.75
CA PHE A 29 2.06 -1.92 7.14
C PHE A 29 3.38 -2.67 7.37
N VAL A 30 3.76 -3.58 6.47
CA VAL A 30 5.04 -4.29 6.58
C VAL A 30 6.23 -3.33 6.42
N ALA A 31 6.14 -2.38 5.50
CA ALA A 31 7.17 -1.36 5.33
C ALA A 31 7.30 -0.47 6.56
N ALA A 32 6.18 -0.11 7.21
CA ALA A 32 6.20 0.61 8.49
C ALA A 32 6.91 -0.20 9.57
N LEU A 33 6.54 -1.47 9.77
CA LEU A 33 7.18 -2.36 10.76
C LEU A 33 8.69 -2.52 10.50
N ILE A 34 9.09 -2.69 9.24
CA ILE A 34 10.51 -2.79 8.85
C ILE A 34 11.23 -1.47 9.13
N THR A 35 10.59 -0.34 8.81
CA THR A 35 11.16 0.98 9.07
C THR A 35 11.36 1.20 10.57
N GLU A 36 10.40 0.81 11.39
CA GLU A 36 10.51 0.85 12.85
C GLU A 36 11.65 -0.05 13.38
N TYR A 37 11.78 -1.25 12.81
CA TYR A 37 12.83 -2.21 13.19
C TYR A 37 14.23 -1.74 12.79
N VAL A 38 14.40 -1.26 11.55
CA VAL A 38 15.69 -0.81 11.00
C VAL A 38 16.11 0.52 11.62
N SER A 39 15.17 1.43 11.85
CA SER A 39 15.48 2.72 12.48
C SER A 39 15.79 2.57 13.97
N GLY A 40 15.44 1.44 14.61
CA GLY A 40 15.65 1.21 16.05
C GLY A 40 14.93 2.23 16.94
N GLN A 41 14.07 3.03 16.32
CA GLN A 41 13.46 4.25 16.80
C GLN A 41 12.06 4.18 16.23
N GLY A 42 11.14 3.63 17.03
CA GLY A 42 9.73 3.58 16.66
C GLY A 42 9.25 4.96 16.22
N VAL A 43 8.16 5.02 15.47
CA VAL A 43 7.61 6.25 14.86
C VAL A 43 7.59 7.46 15.82
N LEU A 44 7.51 7.20 17.13
CA LEU A 44 7.67 8.14 18.24
C LEU A 44 8.99 8.95 18.26
N HIS A 45 10.14 8.39 17.89
CA HIS A 45 11.40 9.14 17.84
C HIS A 45 11.59 9.90 16.52
N PHE A 46 11.08 9.39 15.39
CA PHE A 46 11.01 10.20 14.16
C PHE A 46 10.14 11.46 14.39
N TRP A 47 9.16 11.38 15.29
CA TRP A 47 8.35 12.50 15.77
C TRP A 47 8.97 13.32 16.92
N GLY A 48 10.20 13.01 17.37
CA GLY A 48 10.94 13.79 18.37
C GLY A 48 10.36 13.75 19.80
N LEU A 49 9.65 12.68 20.17
CA LEU A 49 8.97 12.55 21.47
C LEU A 49 9.83 11.92 22.59
N MET A 50 11.10 11.63 22.30
CA MET A 50 12.19 11.23 23.20
C MET A 50 13.50 11.74 22.60
#